data_AF-A0A7G4RIF6-F1
#
_entry.id   AF-A0A7G4RIF6-F1
#
_cell.length_a   1.000
_cell.length_b   1.000
_cell.length_c   1.000
_cell.angle_alpha   90.00
_cell.angle_beta   90.00
_cell.angle_gamma   90.00
#
_symmetry.space_group_name_H-M   'P 1'
#
loop_
_entity.id
_entity.type
_entity.pdbx_description
1 polymer ?
#
loop_
_entity_poly.entity_id
_entity_poly.type
_entity_poly.pdbx_seq_one_letter_code
_entity_poly.pdbx_strand_id
1 'polypeptide(L)'
;MISLDLLKDLELLEETAKVYIQGKTHYLLEPKTFNFSLLKNVQCSIQSLPLDKDKIEVMERYRNVFTQLANFHPKLVYLYDFNTEIMMYKYLYQQLDSLQQQASILYKNYFEVNKPTFDWQGLMELHHQISKVQNTSDRIQLMRAFEDGVLTTISQVRPKTYSELTFHPELEETQKDSSAHLKTR
;
A
#
# COMPACT_ATOMS: atom_id res chain seq x y z
N MET A 1 -4.89 3.16 -10.33
CA MET A 1 -5.05 2.34 -11.55
C MET A 1 -3.67 1.97 -12.06
N ILE A 2 -3.35 0.67 -12.05
CA ILE A 2 -2.06 0.16 -12.50
C ILE A 2 -1.97 0.26 -14.02
N SER A 3 -0.83 0.72 -14.54
CA SER A 3 -0.58 0.77 -15.98
C SER A 3 -0.48 -0.64 -16.56
N LEU A 4 -1.06 -0.86 -17.75
CA LEU A 4 -0.97 -2.13 -18.48
C LEU A 4 0.50 -2.54 -18.73
N ASP A 5 1.38 -1.56 -18.97
CA ASP A 5 2.80 -1.82 -19.23
C ASP A 5 3.51 -2.42 -18.02
N LEU A 6 3.24 -1.91 -16.81
CA LEU A 6 3.75 -2.50 -15.56
C LEU A 6 3.26 -3.94 -15.36
N LEU A 7 2.00 -4.22 -15.67
CA LEU A 7 1.48 -5.59 -15.56
C LEU A 7 2.20 -6.54 -16.52
N LYS A 8 2.42 -6.12 -17.76
CA LYS A 8 3.19 -6.89 -18.76
C LYS A 8 4.65 -7.09 -18.32
N ASP A 9 5.30 -6.06 -17.81
CA ASP A 9 6.68 -6.15 -17.32
C ASP A 9 6.78 -7.09 -16.12
N LEU A 10 5.79 -7.09 -15.23
CA LEU A 10 5.72 -8.01 -14.09
C LEU A 10 5.45 -9.45 -14.53
N GLU A 11 4.55 -9.68 -15.47
CA GLU A 11 4.32 -11.01 -16.07
C GLU A 11 5.58 -11.54 -16.77
N LEU A 12 6.27 -10.67 -17.53
CA LEU A 12 7.54 -11.01 -18.15
C LEU A 12 8.61 -11.35 -17.10
N LEU A 13 8.65 -10.60 -16.00
CA LEU A 13 9.57 -10.85 -14.89
C LEU A 13 9.27 -12.21 -14.22
N GLU A 14 8.00 -12.53 -13.97
CA GLU A 14 7.56 -13.80 -13.41
C GLU A 14 7.96 -14.99 -14.30
N GLU A 15 7.68 -14.91 -15.61
CA GLU A 15 8.02 -15.98 -16.56
C GLU A 15 9.53 -16.12 -16.76
N THR A 16 10.26 -15.03 -16.88
CA THR A 16 11.72 -15.09 -17.03
C THR A 16 12.41 -15.62 -15.78
N ALA A 17 11.93 -15.27 -14.58
CA ALA A 17 12.43 -15.81 -13.32
C ALA A 17 12.15 -17.32 -13.21
N LYS A 18 10.93 -17.75 -13.53
CA LYS A 18 10.54 -19.17 -13.53
C LYS A 18 11.44 -19.98 -14.46
N VAL A 19 11.65 -19.52 -15.69
CA VAL A 19 12.51 -20.18 -16.68
C VAL A 19 13.98 -20.23 -16.19
N TYR A 20 14.45 -19.16 -15.57
CA TYR A 20 15.79 -19.09 -15.01
C TYR A 20 16.00 -20.07 -13.84
N ILE A 21 15.08 -20.10 -12.89
CA ILE A 21 15.11 -20.98 -11.71
C ILE A 21 15.03 -22.45 -12.14
N GLN A 22 14.15 -22.78 -13.09
CA GLN A 22 14.08 -24.11 -13.68
C GLN A 22 15.43 -24.51 -14.32
N GLY A 23 16.07 -23.58 -15.04
CA GLY A 23 17.40 -23.74 -15.61
C GLY A 23 18.54 -23.93 -14.61
N LYS A 24 18.38 -23.43 -13.37
CA LYS A 24 19.36 -23.60 -12.29
C LYS A 24 19.14 -24.87 -11.47
N THR A 25 17.90 -25.33 -11.37
CA THR A 25 17.52 -26.51 -10.57
C THR A 25 17.65 -27.81 -11.36
N HIS A 26 17.35 -27.77 -12.65
CA HIS A 26 17.57 -28.86 -13.57
C HIS A 26 18.89 -28.56 -14.27
N TYR A 27 19.84 -29.50 -14.26
CA TYR A 27 21.15 -29.37 -14.92
C TYR A 27 21.00 -29.26 -16.45
N LEU A 28 20.40 -28.17 -16.92
CA LEU A 28 20.30 -27.82 -18.32
C LEU A 28 21.69 -27.46 -18.83
N LEU A 29 22.03 -27.99 -20.00
CA LEU A 29 23.35 -27.87 -20.63
C LEU A 29 23.73 -26.42 -21.00
N GLU A 30 22.76 -25.51 -21.07
CA GLU A 30 22.99 -24.11 -21.42
C GLU A 30 22.73 -23.16 -20.24
N PRO A 31 23.71 -22.29 -19.90
CA PRO A 31 23.52 -21.29 -18.86
C PRO A 31 22.52 -20.23 -19.33
N LYS A 32 21.31 -20.27 -18.76
CA LYS A 32 20.35 -19.18 -18.93
C LYS A 32 20.78 -17.97 -18.12
N THR A 33 20.87 -16.81 -18.75
CA THR A 33 21.13 -15.52 -18.09
C THR A 33 19.81 -14.89 -17.64
N PHE A 34 19.82 -14.21 -16.49
CA PHE A 34 18.67 -13.44 -16.00
C PHE A 34 18.92 -11.94 -16.15
N ASN A 35 17.92 -11.19 -16.63
CA ASN A 35 18.01 -9.73 -16.76
C ASN A 35 17.61 -9.03 -15.45
N PHE A 36 18.59 -8.76 -14.59
CA PHE A 36 18.37 -8.02 -13.34
C PHE A 36 17.93 -6.57 -13.53
N SER A 37 18.10 -6.00 -14.72
CA SER A 37 17.60 -4.65 -15.01
C SER A 37 16.07 -4.62 -15.03
N LEU A 38 15.42 -5.68 -15.53
CA LEU A 38 13.97 -5.82 -15.51
C LEU A 38 13.44 -5.84 -14.07
N LEU A 39 14.09 -6.61 -13.18
CA LEU A 39 13.76 -6.66 -11.76
C LEU A 39 13.77 -5.25 -11.14
N LYS A 40 14.84 -4.49 -11.36
CA LYS A 40 14.97 -3.13 -10.83
C LYS A 40 13.95 -2.16 -11.44
N ASN A 41 13.69 -2.25 -12.74
CA ASN A 41 12.72 -1.38 -13.40
C ASN A 41 11.30 -1.61 -12.87
N VAL A 42 10.88 -2.87 -12.74
CA VAL A 42 9.58 -3.23 -12.16
C VAL A 42 9.48 -2.70 -10.73
N GLN A 43 10.53 -2.89 -9.91
CA GLN A 43 10.58 -2.37 -8.56
C GLN A 43 10.37 -0.85 -8.49
N CYS A 44 11.09 -0.08 -9.30
CA CYS A 44 10.96 1.37 -9.37
C CYS A 44 9.55 1.80 -9.80
N SER A 45 8.98 1.12 -10.80
CA SER A 45 7.62 1.37 -11.26
C SER A 45 6.59 1.12 -10.15
N ILE A 46 6.73 0.05 -9.38
CA ILE A 46 5.86 -0.25 -8.23
C ILE A 46 5.96 0.82 -7.15
N GLN A 47 7.17 1.30 -6.83
CA GLN A 47 7.38 2.38 -5.86
C GLN A 47 6.65 3.66 -6.24
N SER A 48 6.55 3.95 -7.55
CA SER A 48 5.88 5.14 -8.07
C SER A 48 4.35 5.06 -8.06
N LEU A 49 3.76 3.88 -7.84
CA LEU A 49 2.31 3.73 -7.79
C LEU A 49 1.71 4.42 -6.55
N PRO A 50 0.51 5.00 -6.68
CA PRO A 50 -0.25 5.43 -5.50
C PRO A 50 -0.59 4.21 -4.63
N LEU A 51 -0.56 4.39 -3.31
CA LEU A 51 -0.91 3.31 -2.39
C LEU A 51 -2.41 3.02 -2.41
N ASP A 52 -2.77 1.91 -3.05
CA ASP A 52 -4.08 1.28 -3.02
C ASP A 52 -3.92 -0.25 -2.81
N LYS A 53 -5.05 -0.97 -2.74
CA LYS A 53 -5.05 -2.43 -2.59
C LYS A 53 -4.35 -3.12 -3.76
N ASP A 54 -4.48 -2.57 -4.96
CA ASP A 54 -3.89 -3.12 -6.17
C ASP A 54 -2.35 -2.99 -6.15
N LYS A 55 -1.80 -1.87 -5.65
CA LYS A 55 -0.35 -1.70 -5.42
C LYS A 55 0.18 -2.78 -4.50
N ILE A 56 -0.54 -3.10 -3.41
CA ILE A 56 -0.12 -4.16 -2.47
C ILE A 56 -0.08 -5.50 -3.18
N GLU A 57 -1.08 -5.85 -3.99
CA GLU A 57 -1.09 -7.10 -4.78
C GLU A 57 0.13 -7.18 -5.72
N VAL A 58 0.44 -6.10 -6.42
CA VAL A 58 1.60 -6.02 -7.31
C VAL A 58 2.92 -6.12 -6.53
N MET A 59 3.02 -5.50 -5.35
CA MET A 59 4.18 -5.66 -4.45
C MET A 59 4.36 -7.12 -4.03
N GLU A 60 3.28 -7.84 -3.72
CA GLU A 60 3.34 -9.26 -3.35
C GLU A 60 3.82 -10.16 -4.48
N ARG A 61 3.32 -9.92 -5.70
CA ARG A 61 3.78 -10.61 -6.91
C ARG A 61 5.28 -10.42 -7.13
N TYR A 62 5.73 -9.16 -7.08
CA TYR A 62 7.16 -8.85 -7.17
C TYR A 62 7.99 -9.53 -6.08
N ARG A 63 7.55 -9.45 -4.81
CA ARG A 63 8.23 -10.07 -3.67
C ARG A 63 8.39 -11.57 -3.87
N ASN A 64 7.35 -12.25 -4.37
CA ASN A 64 7.42 -13.68 -4.61
C ASN A 64 8.53 -14.04 -5.62
N VAL A 65 8.63 -13.29 -6.73
CA VAL A 65 9.72 -13.46 -7.69
C VAL A 65 11.07 -13.16 -7.05
N PHE A 66 11.17 -12.06 -6.31
CA PHE A 66 12.39 -11.64 -5.64
C PHE A 66 12.91 -12.69 -4.65
N THR A 67 12.06 -13.22 -3.78
CA THR A 67 12.44 -14.26 -2.80
C THR A 67 12.96 -15.51 -3.50
N GLN A 68 12.33 -15.94 -4.58
CA GLN A 68 12.80 -17.11 -5.34
C GLN A 68 14.18 -16.86 -5.97
N LEU A 69 14.41 -15.67 -6.54
CA LEU A 69 15.70 -15.30 -7.12
C LEU A 69 16.80 -15.14 -6.05
N ALA A 70 16.47 -14.59 -4.88
CA ALA A 70 17.40 -14.37 -3.79
C ALA A 70 18.03 -15.69 -3.27
N ASN A 71 17.29 -16.80 -3.35
CA ASN A 71 17.80 -18.14 -3.01
C ASN A 71 18.99 -18.56 -3.89
N PHE A 72 19.04 -18.10 -5.14
CA PHE A 72 20.15 -18.38 -6.08
C PHE A 72 21.16 -17.23 -6.13
N HIS A 73 20.76 -16.02 -5.73
CA HIS A 73 21.58 -14.82 -5.74
C HIS A 73 21.52 -14.12 -4.37
N PRO A 74 22.31 -14.57 -3.38
CA PRO A 74 22.24 -14.02 -2.03
C PRO A 74 22.55 -12.52 -1.96
N LYS A 75 23.27 -11.97 -2.93
CA LYS A 75 23.52 -10.52 -3.04
C LYS A 75 22.25 -9.70 -3.28
N LEU A 76 21.16 -10.32 -3.74
CA LEU A 76 19.87 -9.63 -3.89
C LEU A 76 19.28 -9.27 -2.53
N VAL A 77 19.61 -9.94 -1.43
CA VAL A 77 19.06 -9.65 -0.09
C VAL A 77 19.35 -8.20 0.36
N TYR A 78 20.36 -7.55 -0.21
CA TYR A 78 20.66 -6.14 0.05
C TYR A 78 19.77 -5.16 -0.75
N LEU A 79 18.99 -5.66 -1.69
CA LEU A 79 17.99 -4.89 -2.41
C LEU A 79 16.67 -4.90 -1.65
N TYR A 80 15.92 -3.83 -1.83
CA TYR A 80 14.62 -3.64 -1.19
C TYR A 80 13.55 -4.59 -1.77
N ASP A 81 12.85 -5.33 -0.92
CA ASP A 81 11.96 -6.43 -1.31
C ASP A 81 10.47 -6.20 -0.98
N PHE A 82 10.14 -4.98 -0.52
CA PHE A 82 8.81 -4.56 -0.06
C PHE A 82 8.24 -5.36 1.13
N ASN A 83 8.99 -6.27 1.75
CA ASN A 83 8.41 -7.20 2.72
C ASN A 83 7.81 -6.48 3.94
N THR A 84 8.53 -5.51 4.49
CA THR A 84 8.07 -4.71 5.63
C THR A 84 6.86 -3.85 5.26
N GLU A 85 6.87 -3.25 4.07
CA GLU A 85 5.80 -2.39 3.58
C GLU A 85 4.53 -3.18 3.30
N ILE A 86 4.62 -4.35 2.68
CA ILE A 86 3.48 -5.25 2.45
C ILE A 86 2.81 -5.60 3.78
N MET A 87 3.60 -6.02 4.78
CA MET A 87 3.06 -6.37 6.09
C MET A 87 2.36 -5.19 6.75
N MET A 88 3.00 -4.02 6.76
CA MET A 88 2.45 -2.80 7.35
C MET A 88 1.18 -2.34 6.62
N TYR A 89 1.22 -2.20 5.29
CA TYR A 89 0.07 -1.71 4.52
C TYR A 89 -1.11 -2.68 4.56
N LYS A 90 -0.88 -4.00 4.49
CA LYS A 90 -1.96 -4.98 4.65
C LYS A 90 -2.66 -4.83 6.00
N TYR A 91 -1.88 -4.71 7.07
CA TYR A 91 -2.43 -4.54 8.41
C TYR A 91 -3.27 -3.26 8.51
N LEU A 92 -2.75 -2.13 8.03
CA LEU A 92 -3.46 -0.84 8.06
C LEU A 92 -4.75 -0.89 7.24
N TYR A 93 -4.73 -1.45 6.03
CA TYR A 93 -5.94 -1.59 5.20
C TYR A 93 -6.98 -2.52 5.82
N GLN A 94 -6.57 -3.61 6.47
CA GLN A 94 -7.50 -4.49 7.18
C GLN A 94 -8.19 -3.78 8.35
N GLN A 95 -7.45 -2.98 9.12
CA GLN A 95 -8.04 -2.15 10.18
C GLN A 95 -8.99 -1.10 9.62
N LEU A 96 -8.60 -0.44 8.53
CA LEU A 96 -9.40 0.58 7.86
C LEU A 96 -10.71 -0.01 7.33
N ASP A 97 -10.66 -1.15 6.63
CA ASP A 97 -11.85 -1.86 6.14
C ASP A 97 -12.77 -2.28 7.30
N SER A 98 -12.20 -2.80 8.38
CA SER A 98 -12.98 -3.21 9.57
C SER A 98 -13.69 -2.02 10.21
N LEU A 99 -12.98 -0.91 10.43
CA LEU A 99 -13.54 0.31 11.01
C LEU A 99 -14.57 0.95 10.08
N GLN A 100 -14.36 0.93 8.77
CA GLN A 100 -15.32 1.42 7.79
C GLN A 100 -16.63 0.61 7.83
N GLN A 101 -16.54 -0.71 7.94
CA GLN A 101 -17.72 -1.56 8.10
C GLN A 101 -18.44 -1.28 9.42
N GLN A 102 -17.70 -1.19 10.53
CA GLN A 102 -18.29 -0.86 11.84
C GLN A 102 -18.95 0.52 11.84
N ALA A 103 -18.30 1.53 11.26
CA ALA A 103 -18.85 2.88 11.12
C ALA A 103 -20.15 2.87 10.30
N SER A 104 -20.16 2.13 9.19
CA SER A 104 -21.34 1.99 8.33
C SER A 104 -22.50 1.30 9.04
N ILE A 105 -22.23 0.23 9.82
CA ILE A 105 -23.24 -0.48 10.62
C ILE A 105 -23.77 0.45 11.72
N LEU A 106 -22.89 1.16 12.43
CA LEU A 106 -23.26 2.09 13.48
C LEU A 106 -24.12 3.24 12.95
N TYR A 107 -23.76 3.80 11.80
CA TYR A 107 -24.53 4.87 11.18
C TYR A 107 -25.94 4.39 10.79
N LYS A 108 -26.05 3.22 10.14
CA LYS A 108 -27.35 2.65 9.72
C LYS A 108 -28.27 2.37 10.91
N ASN A 109 -27.71 1.87 12.01
CA ASN A 109 -28.48 1.45 13.19
C ASN A 109 -28.44 2.50 14.31
N TYR A 110 -28.11 3.76 13.99
CA TYR A 110 -27.85 4.78 15.01
C TYR A 110 -29.05 5.06 15.93
N PHE A 111 -30.27 4.97 15.39
CA PHE A 111 -31.52 5.20 16.11
C PHE A 111 -32.11 3.93 16.73
N GLU A 112 -31.46 2.78 16.56
CA GLU A 112 -31.92 1.53 17.16
C GLU A 112 -31.63 1.50 18.67
N VAL A 113 -32.47 0.79 19.42
CA VAL A 113 -32.36 0.65 20.88
C VAL A 113 -31.08 -0.09 21.26
N ASN A 114 -30.70 -1.09 20.48
CA ASN A 114 -29.47 -1.87 20.66
C ASN A 114 -28.39 -1.36 19.72
N LYS A 115 -27.64 -0.34 20.16
CA LYS A 115 -26.58 0.24 19.33
C LYS A 115 -25.43 -0.76 19.12
N PRO A 116 -24.97 -0.94 17.86
CA PRO A 116 -23.80 -1.75 17.60
C PRO A 116 -22.55 -1.12 18.22
N THR A 117 -21.59 -1.94 18.62
CA THR A 117 -20.33 -1.47 19.17
C THR A 117 -19.41 -0.98 18.06
N PHE A 118 -18.65 0.07 18.35
CA PHE A 118 -17.63 0.60 17.45
C PHE A 118 -16.30 0.72 18.20
N ASP A 119 -15.23 0.26 17.57
CA ASP A 119 -13.88 0.29 18.14
C ASP A 119 -13.26 1.68 18.08
N TRP A 120 -13.59 2.52 19.07
CA TRP A 120 -13.02 3.86 19.20
C TRP A 120 -11.52 3.84 19.47
N GLN A 121 -11.02 2.86 20.22
CA GLN A 121 -9.60 2.77 20.53
C GLN A 121 -8.81 2.40 19.27
N GLY A 122 -9.31 1.44 18.49
CA GLY A 122 -8.76 1.08 17.19
C GLY A 122 -8.75 2.25 16.21
N LEU A 123 -9.75 3.12 16.24
CA LEU A 123 -9.77 4.35 15.44
C LEU A 123 -8.60 5.30 15.80
N MET A 124 -8.39 5.58 17.08
CA MET A 124 -7.28 6.44 17.54
C MET A 124 -5.92 5.83 17.21
N GLU A 125 -5.80 4.51 17.40
CA GLU A 125 -4.56 3.79 17.12
C GLU A 125 -4.26 3.78 15.62
N LEU A 126 -5.25 3.51 14.76
CA LEU A 126 -5.08 3.56 13.31
C LEU A 126 -4.64 4.96 12.84
N HIS A 127 -5.25 6.01 13.37
CA HIS A 127 -4.84 7.39 13.10
C HIS A 127 -3.36 7.63 13.46
N HIS A 128 -2.93 7.18 14.64
CA HIS A 128 -1.53 7.29 15.08
C HIS A 128 -0.57 6.45 14.25
N GLN A 129 -0.97 5.28 13.78
CA GLN A 129 -0.14 4.43 12.95
C GLN A 129 0.05 5.04 11.55
N ILE A 130 -1.02 5.60 10.97
CA ILE A 130 -0.98 6.31 9.69
C ILE A 130 -0.03 7.50 9.79
N SER A 131 -0.10 8.31 10.85
CA SER A 131 0.76 9.50 10.99
C SER A 131 2.27 9.17 11.03
N LYS A 132 2.63 7.98 11.52
CA LYS A 132 4.00 7.48 11.65
C LYS A 132 4.56 6.82 10.38
N VAL A 133 3.76 6.64 9.33
CA VAL A 133 4.23 6.08 8.06
C VAL A 133 5.32 6.99 7.49
N GLN A 134 6.50 6.41 7.23
CA GLN A 134 7.69 7.17 6.82
C GLN A 134 7.58 7.71 5.41
N ASN A 135 7.03 6.93 4.48
CA ASN A 135 6.81 7.36 3.11
C ASN A 135 5.67 8.40 3.08
N THR A 136 6.01 9.64 2.77
CA THR A 136 5.05 10.76 2.75
C THR A 136 3.92 10.56 1.75
N SER A 137 4.23 10.04 0.55
CA SER A 137 3.21 9.79 -0.48
C SER A 137 2.22 8.73 -0.03
N ASP A 138 2.73 7.59 0.45
CA ASP A 138 1.89 6.49 0.93
C ASP A 138 1.08 6.89 2.17
N ARG A 139 1.69 7.68 3.07
CA ARG A 139 1.01 8.26 4.23
C ARG A 139 -0.18 9.11 3.82
N ILE A 140 -0.01 10.02 2.85
CA ILE A 140 -1.08 10.89 2.37
C ILE A 140 -2.26 10.07 1.82
N GLN A 141 -1.98 9.00 1.06
CA GLN A 141 -3.05 8.14 0.54
C GLN A 141 -3.79 7.41 1.65
N LEU A 142 -3.09 6.93 2.68
CA LEU A 142 -3.72 6.32 3.85
C LEU A 142 -4.54 7.33 4.67
N MET A 143 -4.05 8.56 4.84
CA MET A 143 -4.79 9.64 5.49
C MET A 143 -6.11 9.91 4.75
N ARG A 144 -6.08 10.03 3.41
CA ARG A 144 -7.29 10.21 2.60
C ARG A 144 -8.25 9.03 2.74
N ALA A 145 -7.74 7.80 2.63
CA ALA A 145 -8.56 6.60 2.80
C ALA A 145 -9.22 6.54 4.18
N PHE A 146 -8.52 6.98 5.23
CA PHE A 146 -9.06 7.06 6.58
C PHE A 146 -10.17 8.12 6.70
N GLU A 147 -9.93 9.32 6.17
CA GLU A 147 -10.90 10.42 6.21
C GLU A 147 -12.17 10.11 5.42
N ASP A 148 -12.02 9.65 4.17
CA ASP A 148 -13.12 9.37 3.27
C ASP A 148 -13.86 8.09 3.69
N GLY A 149 -13.12 7.06 4.12
CA GLY A 149 -13.68 5.74 4.43
C GLY A 149 -14.36 5.68 5.80
N VAL A 150 -13.71 6.22 6.84
CA VAL A 150 -14.14 6.04 8.23
C VAL A 150 -14.60 7.36 8.85
N LEU A 151 -13.76 8.40 8.78
CA LEU A 151 -13.98 9.64 9.53
C LEU A 151 -15.26 10.36 9.08
N THR A 152 -15.49 10.41 7.77
CA THR A 152 -16.69 11.02 7.19
C THR A 152 -17.97 10.38 7.73
N THR A 153 -18.03 9.05 7.75
CA THR A 153 -19.21 8.32 8.26
C THR A 153 -19.36 8.48 9.77
N ILE A 154 -18.28 8.32 10.54
CA ILE A 154 -18.36 8.36 12.00
C ILE A 154 -18.62 9.78 12.52
N SER A 155 -18.22 10.82 11.78
CA SER A 155 -18.50 12.21 12.13
C SER A 155 -19.99 12.54 12.12
N GLN A 156 -20.79 11.85 11.29
CA GLN A 156 -22.25 12.02 11.26
C GLN A 156 -22.90 11.47 12.54
N VAL A 157 -22.28 10.45 13.15
CA VAL A 157 -22.69 9.86 14.43
C VAL A 157 -22.18 10.69 15.62
N ARG A 158 -20.90 11.10 15.58
CA ARG A 158 -20.24 11.89 16.61
C ARG A 158 -19.42 13.02 15.96
N PRO A 159 -20.00 14.23 15.81
CA PRO A 159 -19.35 15.33 15.09
C PRO A 159 -17.98 15.75 15.65
N LYS A 160 -17.79 15.66 16.98
CA LYS A 160 -16.52 16.02 17.64
C LYS A 160 -15.33 15.17 17.16
N THR A 161 -15.58 13.94 16.69
CA THR A 161 -14.53 13.04 16.21
C THR A 161 -13.81 13.64 15.00
N TYR A 162 -14.51 14.39 14.15
CA TYR A 162 -13.91 15.01 12.97
C TYR A 162 -12.81 16.00 13.36
N SER A 163 -13.08 16.91 14.29
CA SER A 163 -12.09 17.90 14.74
C SER A 163 -10.89 17.29 15.48
N GLU A 164 -11.04 16.10 16.05
CA GLU A 164 -10.00 15.46 16.85
C GLU A 164 -9.05 14.58 16.01
N LEU A 165 -9.52 14.04 14.89
CA LEU A 165 -8.83 12.98 14.12
C LEU A 165 -8.73 13.26 12.63
N THR A 166 -8.95 14.50 12.21
CA THR A 166 -8.76 14.90 10.82
C THR A 166 -7.28 15.13 10.53
N PHE A 167 -6.87 14.70 9.33
CA PHE A 167 -5.59 15.00 8.69
C PHE A 167 -5.69 16.17 7.71
N HIS A 168 -6.81 16.90 7.68
CA HIS A 168 -7.05 17.98 6.72
C HIS A 168 -5.91 19.01 6.67
N PRO A 169 -5.33 19.48 7.80
CA PRO A 169 -4.18 20.38 7.78
C PRO A 169 -2.96 19.80 7.04
N GLU A 170 -2.61 18.54 7.31
CA GLU A 170 -1.49 17.84 6.67
C GLU A 170 -1.72 17.60 5.18
N LEU A 171 -2.97 17.35 4.80
CA LEU A 171 -3.38 17.17 3.41
C LEU A 171 -3.36 18.50 2.63
N GLU A 172 -3.68 19.63 3.26
CA GLU A 172 -3.63 20.96 2.65
C GLU A 172 -2.20 21.49 2.46
N GLU A 173 -1.30 21.27 3.42
CA GLU A 173 0.10 21.71 3.33
C GLU A 173 0.79 21.11 2.08
N THR A 174 0.51 19.84 1.80
CA THR A 174 1.06 19.16 0.63
C THR A 174 0.54 19.74 -0.71
N GLN A 175 -0.70 20.28 -0.72
CA GLN A 175 -1.25 20.93 -1.91
C GLN A 175 -0.64 22.32 -2.15
N LYS A 176 -0.24 23.02 -1.09
CA LYS A 176 0.44 24.33 -1.17
C LYS A 176 1.87 24.19 -1.72
N ASP A 177 2.59 23.16 -1.34
CA ASP A 177 3.94 22.89 -1.89
C ASP A 177 3.89 22.49 -3.37
N SER A 178 2.87 21.75 -3.78
CA SER A 178 2.63 21.38 -5.18
C SER A 178 2.29 22.58 -6.06
N SER A 179 1.64 23.60 -5.49
CA SER A 179 1.24 24.83 -6.21
C SER A 179 2.30 25.94 -6.17
N ALA A 180 3.25 25.90 -5.23
CA ALA A 180 4.41 26.79 -5.20
C ALA A 180 5.42 26.47 -6.33
N HIS A 181 5.59 25.20 -6.69
CA HIS A 181 6.46 24.77 -7.79
C HIS A 181 5.94 25.11 -9.20
N LEU A 182 4.68 25.51 -9.34
CA LEU A 182 4.10 25.98 -10.61
C LEU A 182 4.24 27.49 -10.84
N LYS A 183 4.73 28.25 -9.86
CA LYS A 183 4.89 29.72 -9.95
C LYS A 183 6.30 30.20 -10.27
N THR A 184 7.26 29.30 -10.45
CA THR A 184 8.61 29.63 -10.94
C THR A 184 8.77 29.06 -12.34
N ARG A 185 8.32 29.83 -13.33
CA ARG A 185 8.63 29.65 -14.74
C ARG A 185 9.38 30.86 -15.24
#